data_AF-A0A6J0KBR6-F1
#
_entry.id   AF-A0A6J0KBR6-F1
#
_cell.length_a   1.000
_cell.length_b   1.000
_cell.length_c   1.000
_cell.angle_alpha   90.00
_cell.angle_beta   90.00
_cell.angle_gamma   90.00
#
_symmetry.space_group_name_H-M   'P 1'
#
loop_
_entity.id
_entity.type
_entity.pdbx_description
1 polymer ?
#
loop_
_entity_poly.entity_id
_entity_poly.type
_entity_poly.pdbx_seq_one_letter_code
_entity_poly.pdbx_strand_id
1 'polypeptide(L)' 'MTKASIFAFFMIIFVLGISIQETQGQQVCHDLAIKSNCNDSACTNLCKLKWNGSGSCFQNQQVFSCLCNFPCKI' A
#
# COMPACT_ATOMS: atom_id res chain seq x y z
N MET A 1 29.92 28.17 22.51
CA MET A 1 29.90 27.85 21.06
C MET A 1 29.73 26.35 20.78
N THR A 2 30.43 25.46 21.50
CA THR A 2 30.33 23.99 21.35
C THR A 2 28.92 23.42 21.55
N LYS A 3 28.15 23.93 22.51
CA LYS A 3 26.75 23.50 22.75
C LYS A 3 25.84 23.70 21.53
N ALA A 4 25.96 24.82 20.82
CA ALA A 4 25.12 25.10 19.65
C ALA A 4 25.42 24.16 18.48
N SER A 5 26.69 23.78 18.32
CA SER A 5 27.12 22.83 17.28
C SER A 5 26.51 21.43 17.50
N ILE A 6 26.52 20.94 18.74
CA ILE A 6 25.96 19.62 19.09
C ILE A 6 24.45 19.54 18.79
N PHE A 7 23.71 20.61 19.09
CA PHE A 7 22.28 20.69 18.77
C PHE A 7 22.04 20.68 17.26
N ALA A 8 22.88 21.35 16.46
CA ALA A 8 22.77 21.35 15.00
C ALA A 8 22.98 19.94 14.42
N PHE A 9 23.98 19.20 14.90
CA PHE A 9 24.21 17.82 14.47
C PHE A 9 23.03 16.90 14.82
N PHE A 10 22.45 17.03 16.02
CA PHE A 10 21.33 16.21 16.44
C PHE A 10 20.07 16.47 15.60
N MET A 11 19.81 17.74 15.25
CA MET A 11 18.69 18.12 14.39
C MET A 11 18.83 17.54 12.97
N ILE A 12 20.04 17.54 12.40
CA ILE A 12 20.29 16.96 11.07
C ILE A 12 20.03 15.44 11.07
N ILE A 13 20.50 14.73 12.10
CA ILE A 13 20.31 13.27 12.24
C ILE A 13 18.82 12.94 12.44
N PHE A 14 18.09 13.75 13.22
CA PHE A 14 16.68 13.54 13.48
C PHE A 14 15.81 13.70 12.23
N VAL A 15 16.09 14.72 11.39
CA VAL A 15 15.39 14.93 10.11
C VAL A 15 15.61 13.75 9.15
N LEU A 16 16.85 13.21 9.09
CA LEU A 16 17.14 12.02 8.29
C LEU A 16 16.44 10.77 8.83
N GLY A 17 16.40 10.58 10.15
CA GLY A 17 15.75 9.43 10.78
C GLY A 17 14.23 9.38 10.57
N ILE A 18 13.56 10.54 10.57
CA ILE A 18 12.11 10.62 10.33
C ILE A 18 11.77 10.27 8.87
N SER A 19 12.64 10.62 7.91
CA SER A 19 12.38 10.38 6.48
C SER A 19 12.39 8.89 6.07
N ILE A 20 12.89 7.99 6.91
CA ILE A 20 12.95 6.54 6.64
C ILE A 20 11.65 5.84 7.11
N GLN A 21 10.84 6.49 7.96
CA GLN A 21 9.65 5.86 8.53
C GLN A 21 8.44 5.88 7.57
N GLU A 22 8.45 6.75 6.56
CA GLU A 22 7.34 6.93 5.61
C GLU A 22 7.32 5.89 4.46
N THR A 23 8.29 4.97 4.36
CA THR A 23 8.28 3.89 3.35
C THR A 23 7.83 2.53 3.88
N GLN A 24 7.52 2.42 5.17
CA GLN A 24 7.02 1.19 5.79
C GLN A 24 5.49 1.18 5.98
N GLY A 25 4.76 1.85 5.09
CA GLY A 25 3.40 1.42 4.79
C GLY A 25 3.53 0.05 4.13
N GLN A 26 3.23 -1.01 4.87
CA GLN A 26 3.18 -2.41 4.43
C GLN A 26 2.91 -2.46 2.92
N GLN A 27 3.89 -2.90 2.10
CA GLN A 27 3.75 -2.87 0.65
C GLN A 27 2.51 -3.68 0.26
N VAL A 28 1.42 -2.97 -0.05
CA VAL A 28 0.17 -3.57 -0.49
C VAL A 28 0.29 -3.72 -2.00
N CYS A 29 0.30 -4.97 -2.44
CA CYS A 29 0.26 -5.30 -3.86
C CYS A 29 -1.20 -5.24 -4.33
N HIS A 30 -1.38 -4.72 -5.54
CA HIS A 30 -2.66 -4.59 -6.19
C HIS A 30 -2.67 -5.44 -7.47
N ASP A 31 -3.71 -6.27 -7.64
CA ASP A 31 -3.89 -7.10 -8.84
C ASP A 31 -5.31 -6.93 -9.39
N LEU A 32 -5.42 -6.87 -10.72
CA LEU A 32 -6.67 -6.67 -11.46
C LEU A 32 -7.16 -8.02 -11.97
N ALA A 33 -7.97 -8.71 -11.17
CA ALA A 33 -8.32 -10.09 -11.45
C ALA A 33 -9.41 -10.26 -12.53
N ILE A 34 -10.35 -9.31 -12.64
CA ILE A 34 -11.48 -9.39 -13.58
C ILE A 34 -11.69 -8.03 -14.24
N LYS A 35 -11.80 -8.02 -15.57
CA LYS A 35 -12.30 -6.90 -16.39
C LYS A 35 -13.65 -7.31 -16.98
N SER A 36 -14.74 -6.76 -16.45
CA SER A 36 -16.16 -6.97 -16.84
C SER A 36 -16.98 -7.81 -15.85
N ASN A 37 -18.16 -7.29 -15.47
CA ASN A 37 -19.11 -7.84 -14.50
C ASN A 37 -18.52 -8.12 -13.11
N CYS A 38 -18.10 -7.04 -12.43
CA CYS A 38 -17.60 -7.14 -11.06
C CYS A 38 -18.77 -7.29 -10.07
N ASN A 39 -18.87 -8.46 -9.43
CA ASN A 39 -19.70 -8.70 -8.27
C ASN A 39 -18.80 -8.66 -7.03
N ASP A 40 -19.08 -7.78 -6.05
CA ASP A 40 -18.24 -7.59 -4.87
C ASP A 40 -18.00 -8.91 -4.13
N SER A 41 -19.03 -9.72 -3.92
CA SER A 41 -18.90 -11.01 -3.22
C SER A 41 -18.00 -11.99 -3.98
N ALA A 42 -18.14 -12.04 -5.31
CA ALA A 42 -17.29 -12.89 -6.15
C ALA A 42 -15.84 -12.37 -6.19
N CYS A 43 -15.66 -11.05 -6.26
CA CYS A 43 -14.36 -10.39 -6.25
C CYS A 43 -13.62 -10.64 -4.94
N THR A 44 -14.26 -10.40 -3.79
CA THR A 44 -13.65 -10.67 -2.48
C THR A 44 -13.28 -12.14 -2.32
N ASN A 45 -14.15 -13.07 -2.71
CA ASN A 45 -13.85 -14.50 -2.63
C ASN A 45 -12.69 -14.90 -3.54
N LEU A 46 -12.62 -14.37 -4.77
CA LEU A 46 -11.52 -14.65 -5.70
C LEU A 46 -10.19 -14.12 -5.15
N CYS A 47 -10.16 -12.87 -4.69
CA CYS A 47 -8.96 -12.28 -4.09
C CYS A 47 -8.52 -13.03 -2.83
N LYS A 48 -9.47 -13.52 -2.02
CA LYS A 48 -9.19 -14.35 -0.85
C LYS A 48 -8.62 -15.71 -1.22
N LEU A 49 -9.17 -16.37 -2.25
CA LEU A 49 -8.68 -17.67 -2.71
C LEU A 49 -7.30 -17.59 -3.38
N LYS A 50 -7.05 -16.56 -4.19
CA LYS A 50 -5.80 -16.43 -4.97
C LYS A 50 -4.66 -15.85 -4.16
N TRP A 51 -4.93 -14.83 -3.35
CA TRP A 51 -3.90 -14.02 -2.68
C TRP A 51 -4.05 -13.96 -1.16
N ASN A 52 -5.03 -14.65 -0.57
CA ASN A 52 -5.43 -14.49 0.84
C ASN A 52 -5.66 -13.01 1.21
N GLY A 53 -6.10 -12.22 0.23
CA GLY A 53 -6.27 -10.77 0.32
C GLY A 53 -7.73 -10.35 0.34
N SER A 54 -7.94 -9.04 0.31
CA SER A 54 -9.27 -8.43 0.18
C SER A 54 -9.49 -7.95 -1.24
N GLY A 55 -10.74 -7.92 -1.70
CA GLY A 55 -11.08 -7.48 -3.06
C GLY A 55 -12.29 -6.56 -3.07
N SER A 56 -12.24 -5.53 -3.91
CA SER A 56 -13.34 -4.57 -4.11
C SER A 56 -13.55 -4.30 -5.58
N CYS A 57 -14.81 -4.14 -5.98
CA CYS A 57 -15.14 -3.69 -7.31
C CYS A 57 -14.90 -2.18 -7.44
N PHE A 58 -14.20 -1.77 -8.49
CA PHE A 58 -14.07 -0.36 -8.85
C PHE A 58 -14.45 -0.16 -10.32
N GLN A 59 -15.11 0.97 -10.57
CA GLN A 59 -15.52 1.38 -11.90
C GLN A 59 -14.47 2.35 -12.45
N ASN A 60 -13.75 1.96 -13.50
CA ASN A 60 -12.86 2.88 -14.21
C ASN A 60 -13.49 3.22 -15.56
N GLN A 61 -14.04 4.44 -15.66
CA GLN A 61 -14.72 5.03 -16.82
C GLN A 61 -15.96 4.22 -17.29
N GLN A 62 -15.76 3.01 -17.83
CA GLN A 62 -16.82 2.11 -18.34
C GLN A 62 -16.57 0.63 -18.02
N VAL A 63 -15.47 0.27 -17.36
CA VAL A 63 -15.15 -1.13 -17.03
C VAL A 63 -15.27 -1.34 -15.52
N PHE A 64 -16.19 -2.20 -15.12
CA PHE A 64 -16.24 -2.75 -13.77
C PHE A 64 -15.13 -3.78 -13.62
N SER A 65 -14.12 -3.43 -12.82
CA SER A 65 -12.97 -4.29 -12.58
C SER A 65 -12.86 -4.67 -11.11
N CYS A 66 -12.39 -5.88 -10.84
CA CYS A 66 -12.10 -6.37 -9.49
C CYS A 66 -10.66 -5.98 -9.12
N LEU A 67 -10.49 -5.19 -8.07
CA LEU A 67 -9.19 -4.83 -7.50
C LEU A 67 -8.94 -5.67 -6.26
N CYS A 68 -7.89 -6.50 -6.30
CA CYS A 68 -7.41 -7.24 -5.14
C CYS A 68 -6.31 -6.45 -4.42
N ASN A 69 -6.39 -6.36 -3.09
CA ASN A 69 -5.40 -5.82 -2.19
C ASN A 69 -4.84 -6.96 -1.33
N PHE A 70 -3.53 -7.20 -1.39
CA PHE A 70 -2.87 -8.26 -0.63
C PHE A 70 -1.46 -7.84 -0.20
N PRO A 71 -0.93 -8.39 0.91
CA PRO A 71 0.46 -8.18 1.25
C PRO A 71 1.34 -8.71 0.13
N CYS A 72 2.26 -7.89 -0.39
CA CYS A 72 3.26 -8.37 -1.33
C CYS A 72 4.04 -9.52 -0.69
N LYS A 73 4.11 -10.67 -1.37
CA LYS A 73 5.09 -11.70 -1.01
C LYS A 73 6.46 -11.18 -1.42
N ILE A 74 7.34 -11.01 -0.44
CA ILE A 74 8.78 -10.76 -0.63
C ILE A 74 9.43 -12.03 -1.19
#